data_AF-A0A9Y4TYT2-F1
#
_entry.id   AF-A0A9Y4TYT2-F1
#
_cell.length_a   1.000
_cell.length_b   1.000
_cell.length_c   1.000
_cell.angle_alpha   90.00
_cell.angle_beta   90.00
_cell.angle_gamma   90.00
#
_symmetry.space_group_name_H-M   'P 1'
#
loop_
_entity.id
_entity.type
_entity.pdbx_description
1 polymer ?
#
loop_
_entity_poly.entity_id
_entity_poly.type
_entity_poly.pdbx_seq_one_letter_code
_entity_poly.pdbx_strand_id
1 'polypeptide(L)'
;MSLQDYPSLALLGEKLAENNIFLIFAVTKRLYVIYKDFTALIPGTTVEILDQDSKNVIQLIITAYNNIRSKVELSVWDHPEDLSLSFTATCQDGEPLPGLRKCADLKIGDTRKLSLDLHSVAKCHHTDH
;
A
#
# COMPACT_ATOMS: atom_id res chain seq x y z
N MET A 1 -15.37 21.33 24.24
CA MET A 1 -14.28 21.48 23.26
C MET A 1 -13.72 20.09 23.04
N SER A 2 -13.80 19.52 21.84
CA SER A 2 -13.12 18.24 21.57
C SER A 2 -11.61 18.49 21.63
N LEU A 3 -10.93 17.79 22.53
CA LEU A 3 -9.54 18.01 22.94
C LEU A 3 -8.54 17.24 22.05
N GLN A 4 -8.82 17.11 20.75
CA GLN A 4 -7.92 16.39 19.84
C GLN A 4 -7.77 17.16 18.53
N ASP A 5 -6.52 17.37 18.16
CA ASP A 5 -6.12 17.90 16.87
C ASP A 5 -6.34 16.87 15.76
N TYR A 6 -6.35 17.34 14.52
CA TYR A 6 -6.40 16.47 13.35
C TYR A 6 -5.16 15.58 13.30
N PRO A 7 -5.31 14.28 12.95
CA PRO A 7 -4.18 13.37 12.87
C PRO A 7 -3.26 13.72 11.70
N SER A 8 -1.97 13.40 11.83
CA SER A 8 -1.04 13.42 10.70
C SER A 8 -1.36 12.27 9.73
N LEU A 9 -0.95 12.41 8.47
CA LEU A 9 -1.12 11.34 7.48
C LEU A 9 -0.36 10.06 7.87
N ALA A 10 0.81 10.21 8.48
CA ALA A 10 1.59 9.07 8.99
C ALA A 10 0.83 8.32 10.08
N LEU A 11 0.27 9.04 11.06
CA LEU A 11 -0.53 8.44 12.13
C LEU A 11 -1.79 7.77 11.59
N LEU A 12 -2.45 8.39 10.60
CA LEU A 12 -3.59 7.78 9.92
C LEU A 12 -3.18 6.47 9.23
N GLY A 13 -2.07 6.47 8.50
CA GLY A 13 -1.59 5.28 7.80
C GLY A 13 -1.18 4.14 8.72
N GLU A 14 -0.53 4.45 9.84
CA GLU A 14 -0.22 3.50 10.91
C GLU A 14 -1.50 2.82 11.43
N LYS A 15 -2.52 3.63 11.82
CA LYS A 15 -3.77 3.08 12.36
C LYS A 15 -4.61 2.32 11.35
N LEU A 16 -4.63 2.74 10.08
CA LEU A 16 -5.29 1.98 9.02
C LEU A 16 -4.66 0.60 8.85
N ALA A 17 -3.33 0.54 8.85
CA ALA A 17 -2.62 -0.71 8.67
C ALA A 17 -2.72 -1.67 9.86
N GLU A 18 -2.57 -1.16 11.09
CA GLU A 18 -2.77 -1.94 12.32
C GLU A 18 -4.14 -2.64 12.34
N ASN A 19 -5.15 -2.00 11.75
CA ASN A 19 -6.53 -2.49 11.74
C ASN A 19 -6.93 -3.18 10.43
N ASN A 20 -6.00 -3.40 9.50
CA ASN A 20 -6.26 -4.00 8.18
C ASN A 20 -7.36 -3.28 7.37
N ILE A 21 -7.36 -1.95 7.39
CA ILE A 21 -8.35 -1.11 6.70
C ILE A 21 -7.73 -0.52 5.42
N PHE A 22 -8.36 -0.78 4.27
CA PHE A 22 -8.01 -0.14 3.01
C PHE A 22 -8.84 1.14 2.80
N LEU A 23 -8.17 2.28 2.72
CA LEU A 23 -8.82 3.58 2.49
C LEU A 23 -8.91 3.90 0.98
N ILE A 24 -10.12 4.26 0.53
CA ILE A 24 -10.40 4.69 -0.85
C ILE A 24 -10.80 6.17 -0.82
N PHE A 25 -10.00 7.01 -1.47
CA PHE A 25 -10.31 8.42 -1.65
C PHE A 25 -11.15 8.62 -2.90
N ALA A 26 -12.46 8.82 -2.73
CA ALA A 26 -13.35 9.27 -3.81
C ALA A 26 -13.49 10.80 -3.73
N VAL A 27 -12.74 11.51 -4.57
CA VAL A 27 -12.61 12.97 -4.47
C VAL A 27 -13.01 13.68 -5.75
N THR A 28 -13.42 14.94 -5.67
CA THR A 28 -13.67 15.72 -6.89
C THR A 28 -12.38 15.93 -7.69
N LYS A 29 -12.51 16.15 -9.00
CA LYS A 29 -11.37 16.35 -9.92
C LYS A 29 -10.37 17.40 -9.44
N ARG A 30 -10.83 18.45 -8.75
CA ARG A 30 -9.98 19.52 -8.23
C ARG A 30 -8.99 19.05 -7.16
N LEU A 31 -9.39 18.06 -6.36
CA LEU A 31 -8.58 17.54 -5.25
C LEU A 31 -7.76 16.31 -5.62
N TYR A 32 -8.02 15.72 -6.79
CA TYR A 32 -7.42 14.45 -7.22
C TYR A 32 -5.89 14.42 -7.09
N VAL A 33 -5.19 15.45 -7.57
CA VAL A 33 -3.72 15.50 -7.54
C VAL A 33 -3.19 15.45 -6.11
N ILE A 34 -3.77 16.23 -5.21
CA ILE A 34 -3.33 16.31 -3.81
C ILE A 34 -3.54 14.96 -3.11
N TYR A 35 -4.72 14.35 -3.30
CA TYR A 35 -5.00 13.05 -2.67
C TYR A 35 -4.22 11.90 -3.31
N LYS A 36 -3.84 12.03 -4.59
CA LYS A 36 -2.91 11.11 -5.23
C LYS A 36 -1.55 11.14 -4.55
N ASP A 37 -1.04 12.31 -4.20
CA ASP A 37 0.23 12.43 -3.47
C ASP A 37 0.13 11.81 -2.07
N PHE A 38 -1.01 11.96 -1.40
CA PHE A 38 -1.23 11.31 -0.09
C PHE A 38 -1.19 9.79 -0.16
N THR A 39 -1.58 9.18 -1.28
CA THR A 39 -1.51 7.72 -1.42
C THR A 39 -0.08 7.17 -1.37
N ALA A 40 0.93 8.00 -1.65
CA ALA A 40 2.33 7.60 -1.49
C ALA A 40 2.74 7.43 -0.01
N LEU A 41 2.03 8.09 0.92
CA LEU A 41 2.30 8.06 2.35
C LEU A 41 1.45 7.05 3.10
N ILE A 42 0.37 6.55 2.47
CA ILE A 42 -0.58 5.62 3.09
C ILE A 42 -0.66 4.37 2.20
N PRO A 43 0.14 3.32 2.50
CA PRO A 43 0.15 2.09 1.72
C PRO A 43 -1.23 1.44 1.61
N GLY A 44 -1.51 0.81 0.48
CA GLY A 44 -2.80 0.16 0.21
C GLY A 44 -3.96 1.12 -0.13
N THR A 45 -3.73 2.44 -0.11
CA THR A 45 -4.78 3.41 -0.47
C THR A 45 -4.86 3.66 -1.97
N THR A 46 -6.05 4.06 -2.42
CA THR A 46 -6.33 4.40 -3.81
C THR A 46 -7.09 5.72 -3.87
N VAL A 47 -6.98 6.43 -4.99
CA VAL A 47 -7.72 7.67 -5.24
C VAL A 47 -8.43 7.58 -6.58
N GLU A 48 -9.69 7.97 -6.59
CA GLU A 48 -10.54 8.00 -7.77
C GLU A 48 -11.34 9.31 -7.84
N ILE A 49 -11.73 9.70 -9.05
CA ILE A 49 -12.51 10.92 -9.27
C ILE A 49 -13.99 10.61 -9.06
N LEU A 50 -14.59 11.24 -8.05
CA LEU A 50 -16.03 11.26 -7.83
C LEU A 50 -16.68 12.33 -8.73
N ASP A 51 -17.71 11.94 -9.48
CA ASP A 51 -18.50 12.85 -10.30
C ASP A 51 -19.24 13.86 -9.41
N GLN A 52 -19.54 15.05 -9.94
CA GLN A 52 -20.23 16.10 -9.20
C GLN A 52 -21.63 15.67 -8.71
N ASP A 53 -22.30 14.81 -9.48
CA ASP A 53 -23.59 14.20 -9.13
C ASP A 53 -23.42 12.85 -8.40
N SER A 54 -22.18 12.44 -8.11
CA SER A 54 -21.81 11.19 -7.42
C SER A 54 -22.36 9.90 -8.05
N LYS A 55 -22.83 9.94 -9.30
CA LYS A 55 -23.46 8.80 -9.98
C LYS A 55 -22.51 7.62 -10.18
N ASN A 56 -21.20 7.88 -10.21
CA ASN A 56 -20.17 6.86 -10.40
C ASN A 56 -19.72 6.20 -9.08
N VAL A 57 -20.26 6.58 -7.92
CA VAL A 57 -19.78 6.08 -6.62
C VAL A 57 -19.79 4.55 -6.50
N ILE A 58 -20.82 3.89 -7.03
CA ILE A 58 -20.91 2.41 -7.03
C ILE A 58 -19.80 1.81 -7.88
N GLN A 59 -19.53 2.38 -9.06
CA GLN A 59 -18.47 1.91 -9.95
C GLN A 59 -17.09 2.10 -9.31
N LEU A 60 -16.87 3.19 -8.57
CA LEU A 60 -15.62 3.42 -7.85
C LEU A 60 -15.37 2.34 -6.80
N ILE A 61 -16.40 1.99 -6.01
CA ILE A 61 -16.31 0.94 -4.99
C ILE A 61 -15.97 -0.41 -5.63
N ILE A 62 -16.69 -0.78 -6.70
CA ILE A 62 -16.44 -2.05 -7.41
C ILE A 62 -15.01 -2.10 -7.97
N THR A 63 -14.57 -1.00 -8.59
CA THR A 63 -13.23 -0.90 -9.18
C THR A 63 -12.14 -1.00 -8.12
N ALA A 64 -12.28 -0.26 -7.02
CA ALA A 64 -11.34 -0.31 -5.92
C ALA A 64 -11.29 -1.69 -5.27
N TYR A 65 -12.43 -2.34 -5.04
CA TYR A 65 -12.49 -3.68 -4.49
C TYR A 65 -11.80 -4.71 -5.38
N ASN A 66 -12.05 -4.67 -6.68
CA ASN A 66 -11.37 -5.55 -7.64
C ASN A 66 -9.86 -5.30 -7.67
N ASN A 67 -9.43 -4.04 -7.59
CA ASN A 67 -8.02 -3.66 -7.53
C ASN A 67 -7.33 -4.14 -6.23
N ILE A 68 -8.02 -4.08 -5.10
CA ILE A 68 -7.50 -4.59 -3.82
C ILE A 68 -7.35 -6.11 -3.91
N ARG A 69 -8.34 -6.81 -4.45
CA ARG A 69 -8.31 -8.27 -4.59
C ARG A 69 -7.29 -8.79 -5.59
N SER A 70 -6.91 -7.97 -6.58
CA SER A 70 -5.91 -8.33 -7.58
C SER A 70 -4.48 -8.03 -7.15
N LYS A 71 -4.27 -7.60 -5.89
CA LYS A 71 -2.94 -7.20 -5.38
C LYS A 71 -2.56 -7.98 -4.13
N VAL A 72 -1.28 -8.31 -4.05
CA VAL A 72 -0.63 -8.81 -2.83
C VAL A 72 0.62 -7.97 -2.61
N GLU A 73 0.75 -7.36 -1.43
CA GLU A 73 1.89 -6.53 -1.06
C GLU A 73 2.38 -6.94 0.34
N LEU A 74 3.71 -7.09 0.49
CA LEU A 74 4.34 -7.23 1.80
C LEU A 74 4.55 -5.86 2.42
N SER A 75 4.06 -5.72 3.66
CA SER A 75 4.33 -4.58 4.53
C SER A 75 5.19 -5.04 5.69
N VAL A 76 6.29 -4.32 5.96
CA VAL A 76 7.15 -4.55 7.12
C VAL A 76 6.91 -3.42 8.11
N TRP A 77 6.54 -3.78 9.33
CA TRP A 77 6.31 -2.86 10.43
C TRP A 77 7.44 -3.01 11.45
N ASP A 78 7.84 -1.89 12.06
CA ASP A 78 8.71 -1.89 13.25
C ASP A 78 10.00 -2.72 13.10
N HIS A 79 10.74 -2.49 12.01
CA HIS A 79 12.03 -3.15 11.81
C HIS A 79 13.16 -2.33 12.44
N PRO A 80 14.14 -2.98 13.10
CA PRO A 80 15.32 -2.30 13.63
C PRO A 80 16.05 -1.51 12.53
N GLU A 81 16.49 -0.29 12.86
CA GLU A 81 17.26 0.55 11.93
C GLU A 81 18.59 -0.11 11.49
N ASP A 82 19.10 -1.01 12.32
CA ASP A 82 20.30 -1.81 12.08
C ASP A 82 20.10 -2.94 11.07
N LEU A 83 18.92 -3.06 10.46
CA LEU A 83 18.68 -4.02 9.38
C LEU A 83 18.64 -3.33 8.01
N SER A 84 19.29 -3.95 7.03
CA SER A 84 19.05 -3.71 5.61
C SER A 84 18.09 -4.76 5.11
N LEU A 85 16.97 -4.33 4.53
CA LEU A 85 15.94 -5.21 3.98
C LEU A 85 15.96 -5.16 2.45
N SER A 86 15.92 -6.32 1.81
CA SER A 86 15.71 -6.44 0.37
C SER A 86 14.57 -7.41 0.09
N PHE A 87 13.79 -7.09 -0.94
CA PHE A 87 12.59 -7.81 -1.31
C PHE A 87 12.76 -8.42 -2.69
N THR A 88 12.22 -9.62 -2.89
CA THR A 88 12.04 -10.21 -4.21
C THR A 88 10.63 -10.74 -4.32
N ALA A 89 9.91 -10.37 -5.39
CA ALA A 89 8.57 -10.88 -5.66
C ALA A 89 8.60 -11.80 -6.88
N THR A 90 8.01 -12.98 -6.76
CA THR A 90 7.78 -13.90 -7.88
C THR A 90 6.28 -13.94 -8.15
N CYS A 91 5.85 -13.19 -9.18
CA CYS A 91 4.44 -13.03 -9.57
C CYS A 91 3.98 -14.13 -10.55
N GLN A 92 2.83 -13.95 -11.21
CA GLN A 92 2.22 -14.99 -12.07
C GLN A 92 3.08 -15.42 -13.27
N ASP A 93 4.02 -14.57 -13.67
CA ASP A 93 4.97 -14.82 -14.77
C ASP A 93 6.10 -15.77 -14.36
N GLY A 94 6.26 -16.05 -13.07
CA GLY A 94 7.25 -17.01 -12.53
C GLY A 94 8.68 -16.47 -12.46
N GLU A 95 8.95 -15.31 -13.06
CA GLU A 95 10.26 -14.65 -12.96
C GLU A 95 10.40 -13.87 -11.65
N PRO A 96 11.53 -14.01 -10.94
CA PRO A 96 11.81 -13.23 -9.73
C PRO A 96 12.10 -11.78 -10.10
N LEU A 97 11.46 -10.85 -9.39
CA LEU A 97 11.58 -9.41 -9.57
C LEU A 97 12.28 -8.80 -8.33
N PRO A 98 13.61 -8.58 -8.36
CA PRO A 98 14.34 -7.98 -7.26
C PRO A 98 13.91 -6.54 -6.99
N GLY A 99 13.86 -6.14 -5.73
CA GLY A 99 13.41 -4.81 -5.29
C GLY A 99 11.90 -4.62 -5.32
N LEU A 100 11.15 -5.59 -5.83
CA LEU A 100 9.70 -5.57 -5.83
C LEU A 100 9.15 -6.31 -4.61
N ARG A 101 8.19 -5.68 -3.92
CA ARG A 101 7.52 -6.23 -2.72
C ARG A 101 6.02 -6.47 -2.91
N LYS A 102 5.53 -6.31 -4.16
CA LYS A 102 4.12 -6.39 -4.50
C LYS A 102 3.92 -7.06 -5.84
N CYS A 103 2.84 -7.82 -5.95
CA CYS A 103 2.30 -8.29 -7.22
C CYS A 103 0.94 -7.64 -7.45
N ALA A 104 0.69 -7.20 -8.66
CA ALA A 104 -0.56 -6.56 -9.08
C ALA A 104 -1.20 -7.33 -10.23
N ASP A 105 -2.43 -6.95 -10.57
CA ASP A 105 -3.18 -7.48 -11.72
C ASP A 105 -3.36 -9.01 -11.69
N LEU A 106 -3.43 -9.56 -10.48
CA LEU A 106 -3.65 -10.98 -10.25
C LEU A 106 -5.06 -11.38 -10.72
N LYS A 107 -5.12 -12.36 -11.62
CA LYS A 107 -6.38 -12.97 -12.05
C LYS A 107 -7.01 -13.81 -10.95
N ILE A 108 -8.26 -13.51 -10.63
CA ILE A 108 -9.05 -14.26 -9.65
C ILE A 108 -9.28 -15.68 -10.18
N GLY A 109 -8.87 -16.69 -9.41
CA GLY A 109 -9.07 -18.12 -9.74
C GLY A 109 -7.85 -18.83 -10.32
N ASP A 110 -6.81 -18.11 -10.75
CA ASP A 110 -5.55 -18.73 -11.15
C ASP A 110 -4.75 -19.14 -9.90
N THR A 111 -4.70 -20.44 -9.64
CA THR A 111 -3.94 -21.02 -8.52
C THR A 111 -2.48 -21.17 -8.91
N ARG A 112 -1.82 -20.06 -9.24
CA ARG A 112 -0.36 -20.02 -9.42
C ARG A 112 0.29 -19.67 -8.08
N LYS A 113 1.40 -20.35 -7.76
CA LYS A 113 2.15 -20.06 -6.54
C LYS A 113 2.80 -18.69 -6.67
N LEU A 114 2.52 -17.82 -5.70
CA LEU A 114 3.19 -16.54 -5.50
C LEU A 114 4.24 -16.73 -4.40
N SER A 115 5.45 -16.18 -4.58
CA SER A 115 6.42 -16.04 -3.48
C SER A 115 6.80 -14.58 -3.29
N LEU A 116 6.96 -14.18 -2.03
CA LEU A 116 7.49 -12.89 -1.64
C LEU A 116 8.57 -13.16 -0.61
N ASP A 117 9.81 -12.90 -1.00
CA ASP A 117 10.99 -13.25 -0.23
C ASP A 117 11.59 -11.97 0.38
N LEU A 118 11.78 -11.98 1.69
CA LEU A 118 12.41 -10.92 2.47
C LEU A 118 13.78 -11.39 2.92
N HIS A 119 14.83 -10.70 2.48
CA HIS A 119 16.17 -10.90 3.00
C HIS A 119 16.56 -9.73 3.91
N SER A 120 17.04 -10.05 5.11
CA SER A 120 17.55 -9.06 6.07
C SER A 120 19.04 -9.28 6.32
N VAL A 121 19.79 -8.19 6.40
CA VAL A 121 21.22 -8.19 6.73
C VAL A 121 21.47 -7.17 7.82
N ALA A 122 22.16 -7.57 8.89
CA ALA A 122 22.58 -6.64 9.93
C ALA A 122 23.61 -5.65 9.37
N LYS A 123 23.37 -4.36 9.59
CA LYS A 123 24.34 -3.30 9.33
C LYS A 123 25.41 -3.40 10.43
N CYS A 124 26.63 -3.75 10.06
CA CYS A 124 27.74 -3.65 11.00
C CYS A 124 28.10 -2.18 11.19
N HIS A 125 27.82 -1.63 12.37
CA HIS A 125 28.42 -0.37 12.80
C HIS A 125 29.89 -0.63 13.13
N HIS A 126 30.80 -0.07 12.32
CA HIS A 126 32.20 0.05 12.72
C HIS A 126 32.27 1.18 13.76
N THR A 127 32.31 0.83 15.03
CA THR A 127 32.73 1.78 16.07
C THR A 127 34.23 1.93 15.96
N ASP A 128 34.67 2.94 15.21
CA ASP A 128 36.04 3.44 15.32
C ASP A 128 36.21 4.01 16.73
N HIS A 129 37.01 3.31 17.54
CA HIS A 129 37.41 3.72 18.87
C HIS A 129 38.65 4.62 18.81
#